data_AF-A0A7S8FBI8-F1
#
_entry.id   AF-A0A7S8FBI8-F1
#
_cell.length_a   1.000
_cell.length_b   1.000
_cell.length_c   1.000
_cell.angle_alpha   90.00
_cell.angle_beta   90.00
_cell.angle_gamma   90.00
#
_symmetry.space_group_name_H-M   'P 1'
#
loop_
_entity.id
_entity.type
_entity.pdbx_description
1 polymer ?
#
loop_
_entity_poly.entity_id
_entity_poly.type
_entity_poly.pdbx_seq_one_letter_code
_entity_poly.pdbx_strand_id
1 'polypeptide(L)' 'MPSIILRIPESLLAELDHIADETYTNRSSLIRQSIVRNLAIIRQVELPAILAYHRNLIPKLLTEESK' A
#
# COMPACT_ATOMS: atom_id res chain seq x y z
N MET A 1 -9.39 6.46 19.88
CA MET A 1 -8.90 5.98 18.57
C MET A 1 -8.14 4.68 18.78
N PRO A 2 -8.24 3.68 17.89
CA PRO A 2 -7.42 2.48 17.99
C PRO A 2 -5.95 2.84 17.81
N SER A 3 -5.09 2.31 18.69
CA SER A 3 -3.64 2.37 18.56
C SER A 3 -3.15 1.12 17.84
N ILE A 4 -2.11 1.28 17.03
CA ILE A 4 -1.44 0.18 16.32
C ILE A 4 0.02 0.24 16.71
N ILE A 5 0.57 -0.92 17.08
CA ILE A 5 1.99 -1.08 17.36
C ILE A 5 2.65 -1.63 16.10
N LEU A 6 3.62 -0.89 15.56
CA LEU A 6 4.38 -1.27 14.38
C LEU A 6 5.79 -1.66 14.80
N ARG A 7 6.32 -2.74 14.23
CA ARG A 7 7.73 -3.07 14.31
C ARG A 7 8.41 -2.51 13.07
N ILE A 8 9.26 -1.51 13.26
CA ILE A 8 9.96 -0.79 12.19
C ILE A 8 11.47 -1.01 12.40
N PRO A 9 12.23 -1.32 11.34
CA PRO A 9 13.69 -1.39 11.44
C PRO A 9 14.30 -0.07 11.95
N GLU A 10 15.33 -0.15 12.79
CA GLU A 10 15.97 1.04 13.37
C GLU A 10 16.55 1.99 12.31
N SER A 11 17.13 1.44 11.24
CA SER A 11 17.65 2.26 10.12
C SER A 11 16.57 3.15 9.51
N LEU A 12 15.36 2.61 9.34
CA LEU A 12 14.23 3.34 8.80
C LEU A 12 13.67 4.37 9.80
N LEU A 13 13.77 4.11 11.10
CA LEU A 13 13.39 5.10 12.13
C LEU A 13 14.30 6.34 12.08
N ALA A 14 15.61 6.16 11.89
CA ALA A 14 16.55 7.27 11.76
C ALA A 14 16.25 8.14 10.54
N GLU A 15 15.95 7.52 9.39
CA GLU A 15 15.52 8.24 8.19
C GLU A 15 14.19 8.99 8.40
N LEU A 16 13.23 8.37 9.09
CA LEU A 16 11.96 9.01 9.40
C LEU A 16 12.11 10.17 10.38
N ASP A 17 13.02 10.09 11.34
CA ASP A 17 13.36 11.18 12.25
C ASP A 17 13.95 12.36 11.47
N HIS A 18 14.89 12.09 10.56
CA HIS A 18 15.48 13.12 9.72
C HIS A 18 14.42 13.85 8.86
N ILE A 19 13.53 13.11 8.20
CA ILE A 19 12.44 13.69 7.40
C ILE A 19 11.45 14.46 8.28
N ALA A 20 11.16 13.95 9.49
CA ALA A 20 10.27 14.61 10.44
C ALA A 20 10.81 15.99 10.83
N ASP A 21 12.10 16.09 11.08
CA ASP A 21 12.78 17.36 11.39
C ASP A 21 12.73 18.33 10.21
N GLU A 22 13.06 17.88 8.99
CA GLU A 22 13.04 18.71 7.78
C GLU A 22 11.63 19.25 7.45
N THR A 23 10.60 18.45 7.72
CA THR A 23 9.21 18.77 7.41
C THR A 23 8.46 19.42 8.56
N TYR A 24 9.11 19.61 9.71
CA TYR A 24 8.49 20.09 10.96
C TYR A 24 7.25 19.28 11.35
N THR A 25 7.32 17.95 11.20
CA THR A 25 6.25 17.02 11.56
C THR A 25 6.73 15.99 12.58
N ASN A 26 5.86 15.06 12.99
CA ASN A 26 6.24 13.94 13.83
C ASN A 26 6.17 12.62 13.06
N ARG A 27 6.97 11.64 13.50
CA ARG A 27 7.03 10.29 12.93
C ARG A 27 5.65 9.66 12.72
N SER A 28 4.79 9.74 13.72
CA SER A 28 3.45 9.14 13.67
C SER A 28 2.59 9.75 12.54
N SER A 29 2.72 11.05 12.29
CA SER A 29 2.05 11.73 11.18
C SER A 29 2.60 11.27 9.83
N LEU A 30 3.93 11.20 9.66
CA LEU A 30 4.55 10.72 8.42
C LEU A 30 4.17 9.28 8.09
N ILE A 31 4.28 8.39 9.09
CA ILE A 31 3.92 6.97 8.93
C ILE A 31 2.44 6.84 8.54
N ARG A 32 1.56 7.60 9.20
CA ARG A 32 0.14 7.62 8.88
C ARG A 32 -0.12 8.10 7.45
N GLN A 33 0.49 9.20 7.04
CA GLN A 33 0.32 9.75 5.69
C GLN A 33 0.80 8.76 4.62
N SER A 34 1.95 8.12 4.85
CA SER A 34 2.51 7.09 3.96
C SER A 34 1.57 5.89 3.81
N ILE A 35 1.07 5.34 4.93
CA ILE A 35 0.10 4.23 4.91
C ILE A 35 -1.18 4.62 4.18
N VAL A 36 -1.73 5.81 4.44
CA VAL A 36 -2.94 6.29 3.77
C VAL A 36 -2.73 6.41 2.26
N ARG A 37 -1.59 6.96 1.84
CA ARG A 37 -1.24 7.07 0.42
C ARG A 37 -1.14 5.70 -0.25
N ASN A 38 -0.46 4.74 0.37
CA ASN A 38 -0.31 3.40 -0.19
C ASN A 38 -1.65 2.67 -0.27
N LEU A 39 -2.50 2.78 0.76
CA LEU A 39 -3.85 2.24 0.72
C LEU A 39 -4.70 2.85 -0.40
N ALA A 40 -4.53 4.15 -0.68
CA ALA A 40 -5.23 4.80 -1.78
C ALA A 40 -4.78 4.24 -3.14
N ILE A 41 -3.46 4.06 -3.35
CA ILE A 41 -2.89 3.46 -4.57
C ILE A 41 -3.43 2.04 -4.77
N ILE A 42 -3.37 1.20 -3.72
CA ILE A 42 -3.88 -0.18 -3.78
C ILE A 42 -5.35 -0.19 -4.20
N ARG A 43 -6.18 0.68 -3.60
CA ARG A 43 -7.63 0.72 -3.87
C ARG A 43 -7.98 1.24 -5.25
N GLN A 44 -7.25 2.23 -5.75
CA GLN A 44 -7.63 2.96 -6.97
C GLN A 44 -6.96 2.41 -8.22
N VAL A 45 -5.79 1.77 -8.07
CA VAL A 45 -4.96 1.35 -9.20
C VAL A 45 -4.78 -0.16 -9.21
N GLU A 46 -4.15 -0.71 -8.17
CA GLU A 46 -3.70 -2.10 -8.19
C GLU A 46 -4.87 -3.08 -8.11
N LEU A 47 -5.81 -2.88 -7.18
CA LEU A 47 -6.95 -3.77 -7.00
C LEU A 47 -7.86 -3.78 -8.24
N PRO A 48 -8.25 -2.64 -8.84
CA PRO A 48 -8.99 -2.65 -10.10
C PRO A 48 -8.23 -3.35 -11.24
N ALA A 49 -6.92 -3.15 -11.35
CA ALA A 49 -6.10 -3.81 -12.37
C ALA A 49 -6.10 -5.34 -12.20
N ILE A 50 -5.91 -5.82 -10.97
CA ILE A 50 -5.97 -7.25 -10.62
C ILE A 50 -7.36 -7.81 -10.95
N LEU A 51 -8.43 -7.13 -10.53
CA LEU A 51 -9.80 -7.57 -10.80
C LEU A 51 -10.13 -7.59 -12.29
N ALA A 52 -9.67 -6.60 -13.06
CA ALA A 52 -9.82 -6.57 -14.51
C ALA A 52 -9.06 -7.70 -15.19
N TYR A 53 -7.82 -7.98 -14.77
CA TYR A 53 -7.03 -9.10 -15.24
C TYR A 53 -7.76 -10.43 -15.01
N HIS A 54 -8.23 -10.68 -13.78
CA HIS A 54 -8.96 -11.91 -13.46
C HIS A 54 -10.28 -12.03 -14.22
N ARG A 55 -11.06 -10.95 -14.35
CA ARG A 55 -12.31 -10.95 -15.14
C ARG A 55 -12.09 -11.29 -16.60
N ASN A 56 -10.94 -10.92 -17.17
CA ASN A 56 -10.66 -11.12 -18.59
C ASN A 56 -9.92 -12.44 -18.89
N LEU A 57 -9.10 -12.96 -17.95
CA LEU A 57 -8.38 -14.21 -18.15
C LEU A 57 -9.20 -15.45 -17.79
N ILE A 58 -9.96 -15.43 -16.69
CA ILE A 58 -10.68 -16.62 -16.22
C ILE A 58 -11.67 -17.14 -17.28
N PRO A 59 -12.48 -16.29 -17.94
CA PRO A 59 -13.38 -16.76 -19.00
C PRO A 59 -12.64 -17.29 -20.22
N LYS A 60 -11.46 -16.74 -20.56
CA LYS A 60 -10.64 -17.18 -21.70
C LYS A 60 -10.02 -18.54 -21.47
N LEU A 61 -9.48 -18.78 -20.27
CA LEU A 61 -8.92 -20.09 -19.91
C LEU A 61 -9.99 -21.19 -19.92
N LEU A 62 -11.19 -20.90 -19.40
CA LEU A 62 -12.30 -21.85 -19.40
C LEU A 62 -12.85 -22.17 -20.81
N THR A 63 -12.71 -21.23 -21.76
CA THR A 63 -13.14 -21.44 -23.16
C THR A 63 -12.09 -22.14 -24.02
N GLU A 64 -10.81 -22.07 -23.66
CA GLU A 64 -9.73 -22.80 -24.35
C GLU A 64 -9.59 -24.25 -23.87
N GLU A 65 -9.87 -24.56 -22.60
CA GLU A 65 -9.90 -25.95 -22.09
C GLU A 65 -11.13 -26.76 -22.54
N SER A 66 -12.16 -26.09 -23.09
CA SER A 66 -13.39 -26.73 -23.60
C SER A 66 -13.33 -27.11 -25.10
N LYS A 67 -12.16 -27.03 -25.73
CA LYS A 67 -11.91 -27.40 -27.13
C LYS A 67 -10.92 -28.56 -27.21
#